data_AF-A0A5B2TE71-F1
#
_entry.id   AF-A0A5B2TE71-F1
#
_cell.length_a   1.000
_cell.length_b   1.000
_cell.length_c   1.000
_cell.angle_alpha   90.00
_cell.angle_beta   90.00
_cell.angle_gamma   90.00
#
_symmetry.space_group_name_H-M   'P 1'
#
loop_
_entity.id
_entity.type
_entity.pdbx_description
1 polymer ?
#
loop_
_entity_poly.entity_id
_entity_poly.type
_entity_poly.pdbx_seq_one_letter_code
_entity_poly.pdbx_strand_id
1 'polypeptide(L)'
;MELLHPDPPAAEASLVLELSLPMLGASMLWRHPALAGRRRPRPVAESWVWLDTAGRRLAGRNLALRDPARGPRRLCVLMPPDGFRLPGMPAAPDTVFPPGNEPEGLEDTPLETLARWSGRLQSAPADEAGVALQLRCGRIEAGASGAELARLTLTGPPAAVLALGTALAEAVPLLPVTASLDEAARALAAGVPARPIRRGAPDLGGANTPDDALSLAIAHLTEVLLAQAPLAQAGSGPEGVHQLRVAARRLRSCLKLFRKSHHGPELQALENELRTLAGGLTDAREWDVFLGGLGADLSAAVGKERRWLRLLRAAGRRRQEAYDSLAAMLEGPGFRCLVWRALRLAALRDWEAAPEARNAPLRPWAAQKLQKRRRRLKKDARSIEDASDAALHELRLEAKKLRYASELFAPLWPGRTAKRFLKRLSALQEALGLSNDAVVARERVASLAGPGGAPTWAIGLAEGWALAAAQDMRPRALKTWRRFARRDPFWAGDLPSKDAP
;
A
#
# COMPACT_ATOMS: atom_id res chain seq x y z
N MET A 1 -41.62 2.56 -38.93
CA MET A 1 -40.52 1.57 -38.91
C MET A 1 -39.21 2.34 -38.81
N GLU A 2 -39.03 3.06 -37.70
CA GLU A 2 -37.83 3.86 -37.44
C GLU A 2 -36.69 2.91 -37.06
N LEU A 3 -35.67 2.91 -37.91
CA LEU A 3 -34.44 2.16 -37.72
C LEU A 3 -33.67 2.82 -36.56
N LEU A 4 -33.63 2.10 -35.43
CA LEU A 4 -32.71 2.36 -34.33
C LEU A 4 -31.28 2.30 -34.86
N HIS A 5 -30.64 3.46 -34.99
CA HIS A 5 -29.19 3.53 -35.10
C HIS A 5 -28.59 2.99 -33.79
N PRO A 6 -27.67 2.01 -33.83
CA PRO A 6 -26.92 1.63 -32.65
C PRO A 6 -26.05 2.82 -32.24
N ASP A 7 -26.12 3.20 -30.97
CA ASP A 7 -25.18 4.14 -30.36
C ASP A 7 -23.73 3.71 -30.70
N PRO A 8 -22.84 4.64 -31.06
CA PRO A 8 -21.44 4.32 -31.28
C PRO A 8 -20.83 3.73 -29.99
N PRO A 9 -19.94 2.72 -30.09
CA PRO A 9 -19.27 2.18 -28.92
C PRO A 9 -18.52 3.31 -28.20
N ALA A 10 -18.78 3.49 -26.90
CA ALA A 10 -18.04 4.42 -26.07
C ALA A 10 -16.55 4.17 -26.27
N ALA A 11 -15.82 5.17 -26.80
CA ALA A 11 -14.38 5.07 -26.98
C ALA A 11 -13.75 4.67 -25.64
N GLU A 12 -13.08 3.52 -25.58
CA GLU A 12 -12.40 3.09 -24.36
C GLU A 12 -11.47 4.21 -23.91
N ALA A 13 -11.67 4.69 -22.68
CA ALA A 13 -10.85 5.76 -22.13
C ALA A 13 -9.38 5.33 -22.12
N SER A 14 -8.52 6.13 -22.75
CA SER A 14 -7.07 5.87 -22.80
C SER A 14 -6.48 5.87 -21.40
N LEU A 15 -5.71 4.85 -21.05
CA LEU A 15 -4.96 4.74 -19.80
C LEU A 15 -3.57 5.33 -19.98
N VAL A 16 -3.17 6.19 -19.04
CA VAL A 16 -1.79 6.68 -18.92
C VAL A 16 -1.17 6.13 -17.64
N LEU A 17 -0.04 5.42 -17.75
CA LEU A 17 0.75 4.94 -16.61
C LEU A 17 2.18 5.47 -16.67
N GLU A 18 2.62 6.13 -15.60
CA GLU A 18 4.01 6.45 -15.32
C GLU A 18 4.65 5.37 -14.45
N LEU A 19 5.80 4.89 -14.90
CA LEU A 19 6.53 3.79 -14.32
C LEU A 19 7.97 4.24 -14.02
N SER A 20 8.51 3.86 -12.87
CA SER A 20 9.92 4.00 -12.54
C SER A 20 10.70 2.76 -12.92
N LEU A 21 11.93 2.95 -13.37
CA LEU A 21 12.90 1.90 -13.65
C LEU A 21 14.33 2.37 -13.32
N PRO A 22 15.25 1.47 -12.95
CA PRO A 22 16.66 1.82 -12.79
C PRO A 22 17.28 2.32 -14.10
N MET A 23 18.35 3.14 -14.00
CA MET A 23 19.12 3.62 -15.17
C MET A 23 19.58 2.49 -16.09
N LEU A 24 20.06 1.40 -15.50
CA LEU A 24 20.47 0.21 -16.26
C LEU A 24 19.28 -0.42 -17.01
N GLY A 25 18.10 -0.46 -16.39
CA GLY A 25 16.88 -0.93 -17.06
C GLY A 25 16.49 -0.03 -18.24
N ALA A 26 16.61 1.29 -18.07
CA ALA A 26 16.29 2.25 -19.12
C ALA A 26 17.22 2.13 -20.34
N SER A 27 18.51 1.85 -20.13
CA SER A 27 19.47 1.68 -21.23
C SER A 27 19.21 0.42 -22.07
N MET A 28 18.59 -0.60 -21.46
CA MET A 28 18.23 -1.87 -22.11
C MET A 28 16.81 -1.88 -22.68
N LEU A 29 15.95 -0.92 -22.32
CA LEU A 29 14.52 -0.92 -22.65
C LEU A 29 14.25 -1.18 -24.14
N TRP A 30 14.90 -0.43 -25.03
CA TRP A 30 14.70 -0.53 -26.49
C TRP A 30 15.22 -1.83 -27.11
N ARG A 31 15.91 -2.68 -26.35
CA ARG A 31 16.34 -4.03 -26.78
C ARG A 31 15.37 -5.11 -26.31
N HIS A 32 14.33 -4.74 -25.56
CA HIS A 32 13.37 -5.70 -25.02
C HIS A 32 12.57 -6.35 -26.16
N PRO A 33 12.35 -7.69 -26.15
CA PRO A 33 11.58 -8.38 -27.19
C PRO A 33 10.19 -7.81 -27.41
N ALA A 34 9.51 -7.39 -26.34
CA ALA A 34 8.19 -6.74 -26.42
C ALA A 34 8.18 -5.41 -27.20
N LEU A 35 9.35 -4.83 -27.51
CA LEU A 35 9.48 -3.62 -28.32
C LEU A 35 10.15 -3.88 -29.68
N ALA A 36 10.35 -5.14 -30.10
CA ALA A 36 11.11 -5.48 -31.31
C ALA A 36 10.55 -4.86 -32.60
N GLY A 37 9.23 -4.67 -32.69
CA GLY A 37 8.58 -3.99 -33.82
C GLY A 37 8.71 -2.46 -33.83
N ARG A 38 9.35 -1.87 -32.80
CA ARG A 38 9.43 -0.41 -32.65
C ARG A 38 10.82 0.10 -33.00
N ARG A 39 10.87 1.12 -33.86
CA ARG A 39 12.09 1.86 -34.12
C ARG A 39 12.50 2.64 -32.87
N ARG A 40 13.73 2.44 -32.39
CA ARG A 40 14.31 3.24 -31.29
C ARG A 40 14.32 4.74 -31.66
N PRO A 41 13.61 5.60 -30.90
CA PRO A 41 13.59 7.03 -31.17
C PRO A 41 14.93 7.69 -30.85
N ARG A 42 15.27 8.77 -31.56
CA ARG A 42 16.39 9.64 -31.19
C ARG A 42 16.05 10.38 -29.89
N PRO A 43 16.97 10.45 -28.91
CA PRO A 43 16.75 11.22 -27.70
C PRO A 43 16.76 12.71 -27.98
N VAL A 44 15.77 13.42 -27.45
CA VAL A 44 15.65 14.88 -27.47
C VAL A 44 16.04 15.41 -26.10
N ALA A 45 16.96 16.37 -26.04
CA ALA A 45 17.34 16.98 -24.77
C ALA A 45 16.18 17.79 -24.18
N GLU A 46 15.95 17.64 -22.87
CA GLU A 46 14.97 18.42 -22.11
C GLU A 46 15.62 19.03 -20.88
N SER A 47 15.29 20.28 -20.60
CA SER A 47 15.66 20.95 -19.35
C SER A 47 14.58 21.95 -18.94
N TRP A 48 14.38 22.07 -17.63
CA TRP A 48 13.46 23.03 -17.03
C TRP A 48 13.83 23.28 -15.58
N VAL A 49 13.26 24.33 -15.01
CA VAL A 49 13.36 24.62 -13.58
C VAL A 49 11.99 24.54 -12.93
N TRP A 50 11.96 24.15 -11.66
CA TRP A 50 10.77 24.30 -10.82
C TRP A 50 10.90 25.59 -10.02
N LEU A 51 9.86 26.42 -10.09
CA LEU A 51 9.79 27.72 -9.44
C LEU A 51 8.70 27.71 -8.36
N ASP A 52 8.96 28.43 -7.27
CA ASP A 52 7.97 28.80 -6.26
C ASP A 52 8.48 30.04 -5.52
N THR A 53 7.60 30.67 -4.77
CA THR A 53 7.93 31.74 -3.82
C THR A 53 8.87 31.25 -2.71
N ALA A 54 9.56 32.17 -2.03
CA ALA A 54 10.34 31.87 -0.82
C ALA A 54 9.49 31.16 0.25
N GLY A 55 8.20 31.54 0.38
CA GLY A 55 7.24 30.95 1.31
C GLY A 55 6.56 29.66 0.84
N ARG A 56 6.94 29.10 -0.32
CA ARG A 56 6.39 27.85 -0.88
C ARG A 56 4.87 27.87 -1.07
N ARG A 57 4.32 29.01 -1.48
CA ARG A 57 2.87 29.22 -1.69
C ARG A 57 2.26 28.22 -2.69
N LEU A 58 2.94 27.91 -3.79
CA LEU A 58 2.42 26.93 -4.77
C LEU A 58 2.41 25.53 -4.18
N ALA A 59 3.51 25.10 -3.56
CA ALA A 59 3.58 23.79 -2.92
C ALA A 59 2.52 23.64 -1.81
N GLY A 60 2.25 24.72 -1.06
CA GLY A 60 1.17 24.78 -0.06
C GLY A 60 -0.22 24.59 -0.65
N ARG A 61 -0.42 24.95 -1.92
CA ARG A 61 -1.65 24.72 -2.71
C ARG A 61 -1.62 23.42 -3.52
N ASN A 62 -0.65 22.53 -3.28
CA ASN A 62 -0.44 21.28 -4.02
C ASN A 62 -0.09 21.46 -5.51
N LEU A 63 0.62 22.55 -5.82
CA LEU A 63 1.02 22.92 -7.18
C LEU A 63 2.54 23.12 -7.29
N ALA A 64 3.08 23.00 -8.49
CA ALA A 64 4.44 23.43 -8.83
C ALA A 64 4.47 24.11 -10.19
N LEU A 65 5.23 25.20 -10.32
CA LEU A 65 5.42 25.88 -11.59
C LEU A 65 6.68 25.34 -12.27
N ARG A 66 6.49 24.67 -13.41
CA ARG A 66 7.56 24.19 -14.27
C ARG A 66 7.83 25.21 -15.38
N ASP A 67 9.05 25.71 -15.44
CA ASP A 67 9.51 26.69 -16.44
C ASP A 67 10.54 26.03 -17.38
N PRO A 68 10.12 25.53 -18.56
CA PRO A 68 11.00 24.86 -19.49
C PRO A 68 11.92 25.83 -20.23
N ALA A 69 13.13 25.37 -20.57
CA ALA A 69 14.08 26.17 -21.36
C ALA A 69 13.53 26.55 -22.75
N ARG A 70 12.54 25.79 -23.25
CA ARG A 70 11.82 26.07 -24.49
C ARG A 70 10.33 25.76 -24.29
N GLY A 71 9.47 26.69 -24.70
CA GLY A 71 8.02 26.53 -24.65
C GLY A 71 7.36 27.21 -23.43
N PRO A 72 6.04 27.01 -23.25
CA PRO A 72 5.27 27.67 -22.22
C PRO A 72 5.52 27.10 -20.82
N ARG A 73 5.37 27.96 -19.80
CA ARG A 73 5.30 27.56 -18.39
C ARG A 73 4.11 26.64 -18.15
N ARG A 74 4.25 25.73 -17.18
CA ARG A 74 3.24 24.75 -16.82
C ARG A 74 3.01 24.74 -15.32
N LEU A 75 1.76 24.79 -14.90
CA LEU A 75 1.38 24.56 -13.51
C LEU A 75 0.98 23.09 -13.37
N CYS A 76 1.80 22.37 -12.61
CA CYS A 76 1.70 20.94 -12.41
C CYS A 76 1.06 20.65 -11.05
N VAL A 77 0.18 19.66 -11.01
CA VAL A 77 -0.41 19.16 -9.77
C VAL A 77 0.56 18.19 -9.10
N LEU A 78 0.95 18.48 -7.86
CA LEU A 78 1.93 17.68 -7.14
C LEU A 78 1.37 16.32 -6.71
N MET A 79 0.20 16.34 -6.05
CA MET A 79 -0.54 15.16 -5.60
C MET A 79 -1.88 15.07 -6.32
N PRO A 80 -2.30 13.90 -6.79
CA PRO A 80 -3.61 13.73 -7.42
C PRO A 80 -4.75 14.15 -6.47
N PRO A 81 -5.89 14.58 -7.03
CA PRO A 81 -7.11 14.75 -6.25
C PRO A 81 -7.59 13.41 -5.67
N ASP A 82 -8.48 13.49 -4.67
CA ASP A 82 -9.14 12.32 -4.12
C ASP A 82 -10.02 11.62 -5.17
N GLY A 83 -9.99 10.29 -5.22
CA GLY A 83 -10.81 9.50 -6.16
C GLY A 83 -10.17 8.17 -6.55
N PHE A 84 -10.88 7.38 -7.38
CA PHE A 84 -10.30 6.17 -7.95
C PHE A 84 -9.10 6.52 -8.82
N ARG A 85 -8.00 5.79 -8.63
CA ARG A 85 -6.84 5.82 -9.51
C ARG A 85 -6.04 4.54 -9.36
N LEU A 86 -5.45 4.12 -10.46
CA LEU A 86 -4.46 3.05 -10.47
C LEU A 86 -3.11 3.60 -10.03
N PRO A 87 -2.27 2.80 -9.36
CA PRO A 87 -0.90 3.19 -9.09
C PRO A 87 -0.17 3.55 -10.39
N GLY A 88 0.57 4.66 -10.38
CA GLY A 88 1.29 5.18 -11.55
C GLY A 88 0.46 6.08 -12.47
N MET A 89 -0.84 6.27 -12.26
CA MET A 89 -1.57 7.28 -13.04
C MET A 89 -1.04 8.70 -12.74
N PRO A 90 -0.87 9.57 -13.74
CA PRO A 90 -0.51 10.98 -13.53
C PRO A 90 -1.46 11.68 -12.55
N ALA A 91 -0.97 12.73 -11.88
CA ALA A 91 -1.74 13.42 -10.85
C ALA A 91 -2.96 14.15 -11.43
N ALA A 92 -2.74 14.96 -12.46
CA ALA A 92 -3.74 15.61 -13.29
C ALA A 92 -3.05 16.15 -14.56
N PRO A 93 -3.78 16.56 -15.60
CA PRO A 93 -3.22 17.32 -16.71
C PRO A 93 -2.57 18.62 -16.23
N ASP A 94 -1.45 18.99 -16.83
CA ASP A 94 -0.79 20.29 -16.59
C ASP A 94 -1.66 21.44 -17.12
N THR A 95 -1.72 22.55 -16.39
CA THR A 95 -2.26 23.80 -16.94
C THR A 95 -1.14 24.56 -17.64
N VAL A 96 -1.33 24.91 -18.92
CA VAL A 96 -0.32 25.59 -19.74
C VAL A 96 -0.56 27.10 -19.72
N PHE A 97 0.48 27.88 -19.43
CA PHE A 97 0.42 29.33 -19.42
C PHE A 97 1.06 29.92 -20.68
N PRO A 98 0.39 30.85 -21.38
CA PRO A 98 1.03 31.65 -22.41
C PRO A 98 2.27 32.38 -21.87
N PRO A 99 3.25 32.72 -22.73
CA PRO A 99 4.38 33.55 -22.31
C PRO A 99 3.90 34.86 -21.68
N GLY A 100 4.40 35.20 -20.49
CA GLY A 100 4.05 36.43 -19.76
C GLY A 100 2.89 36.30 -18.77
N ASN A 101 2.16 35.18 -18.75
CA ASN A 101 1.12 34.93 -17.77
C ASN A 101 1.69 34.19 -16.54
N GLU A 102 1.22 34.57 -15.36
CA GLU A 102 1.58 33.92 -14.10
C GLU A 102 0.36 33.24 -13.46
N PRO A 103 0.58 32.20 -12.62
CA PRO A 103 -0.49 31.63 -11.82
C PRO A 103 -1.11 32.66 -10.88
N GLU A 104 -2.44 32.63 -10.75
CA GLU A 104 -3.20 33.53 -9.88
C GLU A 104 -2.68 33.51 -8.42
N GLY A 105 -2.45 34.71 -7.87
CA GLY A 105 -1.97 34.92 -6.50
C GLY A 105 -0.44 34.93 -6.37
N LEU A 106 0.29 34.97 -7.49
CA LEU A 106 1.73 35.15 -7.54
C LEU A 106 2.15 36.52 -8.11
N GLU A 107 1.19 37.37 -8.45
CA GLU A 107 1.44 38.69 -9.01
C GLU A 107 2.41 39.47 -8.10
N ASP A 108 3.45 40.02 -8.72
CA ASP A 108 4.51 40.81 -8.05
C ASP A 108 5.30 40.09 -6.94
N THR A 109 5.23 38.75 -6.86
CA THR A 109 5.99 37.98 -5.87
C THR A 109 7.21 37.32 -6.52
N PRO A 110 8.45 37.55 -6.02
CA PRO A 110 9.64 36.96 -6.60
C PRO A 110 9.62 35.43 -6.49
N LEU A 111 9.97 34.77 -7.61
CA LEU A 111 10.09 33.33 -7.71
C LEU A 111 11.54 32.88 -7.57
N GLU A 112 11.76 31.82 -6.80
CA GLU A 112 13.04 31.17 -6.61
C GLU A 112 13.08 29.83 -7.34
N THR A 113 14.28 29.44 -7.77
CA THR A 113 14.49 28.07 -8.27
C THR A 113 14.50 27.08 -7.11
N LEU A 114 13.52 26.17 -7.10
CA LEU A 114 13.47 25.04 -6.17
C LEU A 114 14.44 23.93 -6.59
N ALA A 115 14.36 23.55 -7.86
CA ALA A 115 15.08 22.43 -8.42
C ALA A 115 15.23 22.61 -9.93
N ARG A 116 16.16 21.87 -10.53
CA ARG A 116 16.41 21.83 -11.97
C ARG A 116 16.29 20.41 -12.48
N TRP A 117 15.70 20.24 -13.65
CA TRP A 117 15.75 18.99 -14.40
C TRP A 117 16.71 19.15 -15.57
N SER A 118 17.55 18.15 -15.78
CA SER A 118 18.37 18.00 -16.98
C SER A 118 18.31 16.56 -17.45
N GLY A 119 17.89 16.32 -18.69
CA GLY A 119 17.70 14.97 -19.19
C GLY A 119 17.40 14.87 -20.67
N ARG A 120 16.87 13.70 -21.05
CA ARG A 120 16.51 13.35 -22.41
C ARG A 120 15.17 12.63 -22.45
N LEU A 121 14.40 12.89 -23.50
CA LEU A 121 13.14 12.24 -23.82
C LEU A 121 13.28 11.43 -25.12
N GLN A 122 12.82 10.20 -25.10
CA GLN A 122 12.62 9.38 -26.29
C GLN A 122 11.13 9.05 -26.40
N SER A 123 10.50 9.46 -27.51
CA SER A 123 9.07 9.23 -27.74
C SER A 123 8.87 8.30 -28.94
N ALA A 124 8.18 7.18 -28.71
CA ALA A 124 7.70 6.31 -29.77
C ALA A 124 6.17 6.46 -29.90
N PRO A 125 5.64 6.57 -31.14
CA PRO A 125 4.21 6.67 -31.36
C PRO A 125 3.49 5.37 -30.97
N ALA A 126 2.16 5.40 -31.04
CA ALA A 126 1.33 4.22 -30.89
C ALA A 126 1.75 3.12 -31.89
N ASP A 127 1.83 1.87 -31.42
CA ASP A 127 1.97 0.69 -32.27
C ASP A 127 0.60 0.17 -32.71
N GLU A 128 0.57 -1.03 -33.31
CA GLU A 128 -0.65 -1.70 -33.74
C GLU A 128 -1.64 -1.96 -32.59
N ALA A 129 -1.12 -2.15 -31.36
CA ALA A 129 -1.94 -2.29 -30.15
C ALA A 129 -2.41 -0.95 -29.57
N GLY A 130 -2.08 0.18 -30.22
CA GLY A 130 -2.50 1.51 -29.82
C GLY A 130 -1.70 2.11 -28.67
N VAL A 131 -0.53 1.56 -28.31
CA VAL A 131 0.24 2.02 -27.13
C VAL A 131 1.39 2.94 -27.55
N ALA A 132 1.33 4.21 -27.16
CA ALA A 132 2.44 5.15 -27.25
C ALA A 132 3.37 5.05 -26.03
N LEU A 133 4.64 5.39 -26.21
CA LEU A 133 5.67 5.21 -25.18
C LEU A 133 6.60 6.43 -25.11
N GLN A 134 6.86 6.90 -23.89
CA GLN A 134 7.82 7.97 -23.61
C GLN A 134 8.81 7.52 -22.54
N LEU A 135 10.10 7.48 -22.87
CA LEU A 135 11.17 7.22 -21.92
C LEU A 135 11.90 8.53 -21.62
N ARG A 136 11.83 8.96 -20.36
CA ARG A 136 12.55 10.12 -19.84
C ARG A 136 13.65 9.67 -18.91
N CYS A 137 14.90 10.06 -19.19
CA CYS A 137 16.07 9.77 -18.36
C CYS A 137 16.82 11.06 -18.06
N GLY A 138 17.20 11.27 -16.80
CA GLY A 138 17.92 12.49 -16.42
C GLY A 138 18.08 12.61 -14.92
N ARG A 139 18.33 13.83 -14.46
CA ARG A 139 18.59 14.15 -13.06
C ARG A 139 17.75 15.33 -12.60
N ILE A 140 17.26 15.26 -11.37
CA ILE A 140 16.77 16.41 -10.61
C ILE A 140 17.90 16.90 -9.70
N GLU A 141 18.15 18.20 -9.68
CA GLU A 141 19.13 18.84 -8.79
C GLU A 141 18.46 19.95 -7.99
N ALA A 142 18.68 19.98 -6.68
CA ALA A 142 18.19 21.01 -5.78
C ALA A 142 19.29 21.39 -4.77
N GLY A 143 19.91 22.56 -4.96
CA GLY A 143 21.10 22.95 -4.22
C GLY A 143 22.23 21.93 -4.42
N ALA A 144 22.78 21.40 -3.32
CA ALA A 144 23.81 20.36 -3.34
C ALA A 144 23.25 18.92 -3.49
N SER A 145 21.92 18.76 -3.46
CA SER A 145 21.27 17.45 -3.55
C SER A 145 20.91 17.13 -5.00
N GLY A 146 20.99 15.85 -5.40
CA GLY A 146 20.57 15.43 -6.73
C GLY A 146 20.16 13.96 -6.79
N ALA A 147 19.26 13.63 -7.71
CA ALA A 147 18.74 12.27 -7.91
C ALA A 147 18.61 11.94 -9.40
N GLU A 148 19.20 10.83 -9.84
CA GLU A 148 19.01 10.27 -11.18
C GLU A 148 17.69 9.50 -11.26
N LEU A 149 16.95 9.69 -12.35
CA LEU A 149 15.61 9.12 -12.52
C LEU A 149 15.40 8.69 -13.97
N ALA A 150 14.79 7.52 -14.14
CA ALA A 150 14.17 7.11 -15.40
C ALA A 150 12.68 6.91 -15.16
N ARG A 151 11.89 7.46 -16.08
CA ARG A 151 10.45 7.31 -16.11
C ARG A 151 10.00 6.84 -17.48
N LEU A 152 9.20 5.79 -17.48
CA LEU A 152 8.54 5.26 -18.65
C LEU A 152 7.05 5.61 -18.55
N THR A 153 6.54 6.35 -19.52
CA THR A 153 5.10 6.61 -19.65
C THR A 153 4.55 5.76 -20.78
N LEU A 154 3.50 5.00 -20.48
CA LEU A 154 2.72 4.23 -21.44
C LEU A 154 1.35 4.89 -21.60
N THR A 155 0.84 4.99 -22.83
CA THR A 155 -0.46 5.63 -23.11
C THR A 155 -1.20 4.86 -24.20
N GLY A 156 -2.45 4.48 -23.97
CA GLY A 156 -3.24 3.72 -24.94
C GLY A 156 -4.41 2.97 -24.30
N PRO A 157 -5.02 2.00 -25.00
CA PRO A 157 -6.09 1.17 -24.45
C PRO A 157 -5.66 0.48 -23.15
N PRO A 158 -6.48 0.43 -22.09
CA PRO A 158 -6.09 -0.10 -20.78
C PRO A 158 -5.50 -1.52 -20.85
N ALA A 159 -6.16 -2.43 -21.59
CA ALA A 159 -5.70 -3.81 -21.72
C ALA A 159 -4.31 -3.90 -22.39
N ALA A 160 -4.09 -3.10 -23.45
CA ALA A 160 -2.83 -3.08 -24.19
C ALA A 160 -1.67 -2.47 -23.37
N VAL A 161 -1.93 -1.36 -22.66
CA VAL A 161 -0.94 -0.72 -21.76
C VAL A 161 -0.51 -1.68 -20.66
N LEU A 162 -1.46 -2.36 -20.04
CA LEU A 162 -1.18 -3.31 -18.95
C LEU A 162 -0.47 -4.58 -19.44
N ALA A 163 -0.82 -5.06 -20.64
CA ALA A 163 -0.13 -6.19 -21.28
C ALA A 163 1.33 -5.86 -21.58
N LEU A 164 1.59 -4.71 -22.22
CA LEU A 164 2.95 -4.26 -22.51
C LEU A 164 3.75 -4.03 -21.22
N GLY A 165 3.16 -3.36 -20.24
CA GLY A 165 3.79 -3.11 -18.94
C GLY A 165 4.18 -4.40 -18.21
N THR A 166 3.29 -5.41 -18.24
CA THR A 166 3.56 -6.74 -17.67
C THR A 166 4.73 -7.42 -18.39
N ALA A 167 4.70 -7.44 -19.73
CA ALA A 167 5.77 -8.05 -20.53
C ALA A 167 7.13 -7.38 -20.30
N LEU A 168 7.18 -6.05 -20.21
CA LEU A 168 8.41 -5.31 -19.90
C LEU A 168 8.92 -5.63 -18.49
N ALA A 169 8.01 -5.81 -17.53
CA ALA A 169 8.35 -6.05 -16.13
C ALA A 169 8.93 -7.44 -15.86
N GLU A 170 8.85 -8.38 -16.81
CA GLU A 170 9.49 -9.69 -16.72
C GLU A 170 11.02 -9.56 -16.66
N ALA A 171 11.60 -8.73 -17.54
CA ALA A 171 13.05 -8.54 -17.66
C ALA A 171 13.56 -7.23 -17.06
N VAL A 172 12.71 -6.20 -16.95
CA VAL A 172 13.10 -4.88 -16.43
C VAL A 172 12.48 -4.66 -15.04
N PRO A 173 13.23 -4.13 -14.05
CA PRO A 173 12.67 -3.72 -12.76
C PRO A 173 11.74 -2.50 -12.89
N LEU A 174 10.57 -2.72 -13.48
CA LEU A 174 9.60 -1.70 -13.87
C LEU A 174 8.41 -1.74 -12.91
N LEU A 175 8.20 -0.65 -12.17
CA LEU A 175 7.11 -0.50 -11.20
C LEU A 175 6.41 0.85 -11.40
N PRO A 176 5.12 0.98 -11.05
CA PRO A 176 4.46 2.28 -11.03
C PRO A 176 5.18 3.30 -10.14
N VAL A 177 5.24 4.55 -10.58
CA VAL A 177 5.83 5.63 -9.76
C VAL A 177 5.02 5.85 -8.48
N THR A 178 5.69 6.14 -7.37
CA THR A 178 5.06 6.50 -6.09
C THR A 178 4.89 8.01 -5.90
N ALA A 179 5.51 8.82 -6.77
CA ALA A 179 5.42 10.27 -6.79
C ALA A 179 5.61 10.80 -8.22
N SER A 180 4.92 11.89 -8.56
CA SER A 180 5.15 12.63 -9.81
C SER A 180 6.57 13.20 -9.85
N LEU A 181 7.03 13.63 -11.03
CA LEU A 181 8.36 14.23 -11.17
C LEU A 181 8.44 15.56 -10.43
N ASP A 182 7.33 16.28 -10.38
CA ASP A 182 7.17 17.54 -9.66
C ASP A 182 7.17 17.34 -8.14
N GLU A 183 6.47 16.32 -7.62
CA GLU A 183 6.52 15.99 -6.20
C GLU A 183 7.92 15.50 -5.79
N ALA A 184 8.60 14.75 -6.64
CA ALA A 184 9.99 14.36 -6.40
C ALA A 184 10.92 15.58 -6.33
N ALA A 185 10.74 16.57 -7.22
CA ALA A 185 11.50 17.81 -7.20
C ALA A 185 11.23 18.66 -5.94
N ARG A 186 9.96 18.84 -5.57
CA ARG A 186 9.56 19.53 -4.34
C ARG A 186 10.15 18.85 -3.10
N ALA A 187 10.06 17.52 -3.03
CA ALA A 187 10.57 16.74 -1.92
C ALA A 187 12.09 16.89 -1.76
N LEU A 188 12.83 16.77 -2.88
CA LEU A 188 14.28 16.95 -2.91
C LEU A 188 14.69 18.36 -2.46
N ALA A 189 14.02 19.40 -2.99
CA ALA A 189 14.29 20.79 -2.64
C ALA A 189 14.01 21.12 -1.18
N ALA A 190 13.01 20.46 -0.57
CA ALA A 190 12.66 20.65 0.83
C ALA A 190 13.45 19.74 1.79
N GLY A 191 14.29 18.82 1.30
CA GLY A 191 15.02 17.87 2.14
C GLY A 191 14.11 16.90 2.90
N VAL A 192 12.93 16.59 2.34
CA VAL A 192 11.93 15.69 2.95
C VAL A 192 11.58 14.56 1.99
N PRO A 193 11.09 13.41 2.47
CA PRO A 193 10.58 12.37 1.58
C PRO A 193 9.39 12.87 0.76
N ALA A 194 9.23 12.33 -0.45
CA ALA A 194 8.06 12.55 -1.27
C ALA A 194 6.80 12.11 -0.51
N ARG A 195 5.72 12.89 -0.66
CA ARG A 195 4.44 12.55 -0.04
C ARG A 195 3.89 11.29 -0.70
N PRO A 196 3.57 10.24 0.06
CA PRO A 196 2.91 9.07 -0.50
C PRO A 196 1.46 9.44 -0.81
N ILE A 197 0.98 8.97 -1.96
CA ILE A 197 -0.35 9.31 -2.44
C ILE A 197 -1.45 8.69 -1.60
N ARG A 198 -1.29 7.41 -1.25
CA ARG A 198 -2.20 6.70 -0.36
C ARG A 198 -1.47 6.24 0.90
N ARG A 199 -2.18 6.24 2.02
CA ARG A 199 -1.73 5.70 3.31
C ARG A 199 -2.86 4.88 3.93
N GLY A 200 -2.50 3.99 4.84
CA GLY A 200 -3.47 3.41 5.76
C GLY A 200 -4.50 2.47 5.12
N ALA A 201 -5.75 2.57 5.56
CA ALA A 201 -6.85 1.72 5.10
C ALA A 201 -7.36 2.24 3.73
N PRO A 202 -7.90 1.35 2.88
CA PRO A 202 -8.45 1.77 1.60
C PRO A 202 -9.60 2.76 1.79
N ASP A 203 -9.60 3.80 0.97
CA ASP A 203 -10.71 4.73 0.88
C ASP A 203 -11.69 4.27 -0.21
N LEU A 204 -12.93 4.00 0.19
CA LEU A 204 -14.00 3.53 -0.69
C LEU A 204 -15.02 4.63 -1.02
N GLY A 205 -14.75 5.90 -0.72
CA GLY A 205 -15.73 6.99 -0.84
C GLY A 205 -16.39 7.16 -2.22
N GLY A 206 -15.75 6.67 -3.29
CA GLY A 206 -16.30 6.68 -4.67
C GLY A 206 -16.87 5.35 -5.15
N ALA A 207 -16.95 4.32 -4.31
CA ALA A 207 -17.43 3.00 -4.69
C ALA A 207 -18.96 2.89 -4.60
N ASN A 208 -19.63 2.46 -5.68
CA ASN A 208 -21.07 2.26 -5.68
C ASN A 208 -21.46 0.77 -5.62
N THR A 209 -20.60 -0.09 -6.16
CA THR A 209 -20.80 -1.54 -6.24
C THR A 209 -19.69 -2.31 -5.51
N PRO A 210 -19.91 -3.60 -5.18
CA PRO A 210 -18.85 -4.51 -4.74
C PRO A 210 -17.65 -4.60 -5.71
N ASP A 211 -17.88 -4.55 -7.02
CA ASP A 211 -16.80 -4.53 -8.02
C ASP A 211 -15.94 -3.26 -7.89
N ASP A 212 -16.58 -2.09 -7.75
CA ASP A 212 -15.85 -0.83 -7.52
C ASP A 212 -15.04 -0.90 -6.23
N ALA A 213 -15.65 -1.41 -5.15
CA ALA A 213 -15.01 -1.50 -3.85
C ALA A 213 -13.78 -2.43 -3.88
N LEU A 214 -13.86 -3.57 -4.58
CA LEU A 214 -12.75 -4.50 -4.72
C LEU A 214 -11.63 -3.89 -5.57
N SER A 215 -11.97 -3.31 -6.72
CA SER A 215 -11.03 -2.61 -7.61
C SER A 215 -10.29 -1.48 -6.87
N LEU A 216 -11.03 -0.59 -6.19
CA LEU A 216 -10.48 0.49 -5.36
C LEU A 216 -9.57 -0.02 -4.25
N ALA A 217 -9.99 -1.06 -3.53
CA ALA A 217 -9.20 -1.61 -2.43
C ALA A 217 -7.88 -2.23 -2.92
N ILE A 218 -7.90 -2.93 -4.07
CA ILE A 218 -6.69 -3.49 -4.70
C ILE A 218 -5.77 -2.34 -5.13
N ALA A 219 -6.27 -1.34 -5.86
CA ALA A 219 -5.47 -0.20 -6.32
C ALA A 219 -4.83 0.56 -5.14
N HIS A 220 -5.64 0.98 -4.16
CA HIS A 220 -5.18 1.75 -2.99
C HIS A 220 -4.12 0.99 -2.20
N LEU A 221 -4.38 -0.28 -1.86
CA LEU A 221 -3.46 -1.04 -1.02
C LEU A 221 -2.18 -1.41 -1.78
N THR A 222 -2.23 -1.58 -3.11
CA THR A 222 -1.03 -1.74 -3.94
C THR A 222 -0.19 -0.47 -3.94
N GLU A 223 -0.81 0.71 -4.01
CA GLU A 223 -0.10 1.99 -3.90
C GLU A 223 0.56 2.16 -2.52
N VAL A 224 -0.11 1.74 -1.43
CA VAL A 224 0.49 1.70 -0.09
C VAL A 224 1.66 0.72 -0.05
N LEU A 225 1.56 -0.47 -0.67
CA LEU A 225 2.66 -1.43 -0.74
C LEU A 225 3.88 -0.81 -1.43
N LEU A 226 3.68 -0.19 -2.60
CA LEU A 226 4.74 0.48 -3.37
C LEU A 226 5.40 1.61 -2.58
N ALA A 227 4.62 2.43 -1.87
CA ALA A 227 5.16 3.53 -1.08
C ALA A 227 5.96 3.08 0.15
N GLN A 228 5.64 1.92 0.73
CA GLN A 228 6.29 1.41 1.94
C GLN A 228 7.47 0.47 1.65
N ALA A 229 7.51 -0.16 0.47
CA ALA A 229 8.57 -1.12 0.13
C ALA A 229 10.00 -0.53 0.21
N PRO A 230 10.28 0.68 -0.33
CA PRO A 230 11.60 1.29 -0.18
C PRO A 230 11.98 1.64 1.26
N LEU A 231 10.99 1.77 2.17
CA LEU A 231 11.21 2.08 3.58
C LEU A 231 11.45 0.84 4.44
N ALA A 232 11.22 -0.36 3.88
CA ALA A 232 11.34 -1.65 4.58
C ALA A 232 12.78 -2.18 4.52
N GLN A 233 13.76 -1.36 4.91
CA GLN A 233 15.18 -1.66 4.82
C GLN A 233 15.84 -1.72 6.21
N ALA A 234 16.94 -2.48 6.31
CA ALA A 234 17.76 -2.49 7.52
C ALA A 234 18.26 -1.07 7.83
N GLY A 235 18.34 -0.71 9.11
CA GLY A 235 18.78 0.62 9.56
C GLY A 235 17.71 1.73 9.50
N SER A 236 16.61 1.55 8.75
CA SER A 236 15.54 2.57 8.62
C SER A 236 14.48 2.53 9.75
N GLY A 237 14.71 1.69 10.77
CA GLY A 237 13.73 1.41 11.82
C GLY A 237 12.60 0.46 11.38
N PRO A 238 11.71 0.06 12.31
CA PRO A 238 10.75 -1.02 12.08
C PRO A 238 9.45 -0.59 11.39
N GLU A 239 9.28 0.71 11.13
CA GLU A 239 8.00 1.28 10.69
C GLU A 239 7.65 0.91 9.24
N GLY A 240 8.62 0.91 8.33
CA GLY A 240 8.40 0.51 6.93
C GLY A 240 7.89 -0.94 6.82
N VAL A 241 8.56 -1.87 7.49
CA VAL A 241 8.13 -3.28 7.59
C VAL A 241 6.75 -3.38 8.24
N HIS A 242 6.49 -2.60 9.30
CA HIS A 242 5.19 -2.59 9.97
C HIS A 242 4.06 -2.18 9.01
N GLN A 243 4.20 -1.05 8.31
CA GLN A 243 3.19 -0.52 7.40
C GLN A 243 2.99 -1.42 6.17
N LEU A 244 4.07 -1.94 5.60
CA LEU A 244 4.01 -2.87 4.47
C LEU A 244 3.24 -4.14 4.84
N ARG A 245 3.51 -4.70 6.02
CA ARG A 245 2.77 -5.86 6.57
C ARG A 245 1.31 -5.54 6.84
N VAL A 246 1.00 -4.34 7.33
CA VAL A 246 -0.38 -3.91 7.55
C VAL A 246 -1.14 -3.84 6.22
N ALA A 247 -0.54 -3.24 5.18
CA ALA A 247 -1.13 -3.14 3.85
C ALA A 247 -1.35 -4.52 3.21
N ALA A 248 -0.34 -5.39 3.21
CA ALA A 248 -0.45 -6.76 2.69
C ALA A 248 -1.56 -7.54 3.40
N ARG A 249 -1.64 -7.44 4.73
CA ARG A 249 -2.69 -8.11 5.51
C ARG A 249 -4.09 -7.55 5.25
N ARG A 250 -4.23 -6.24 5.08
CA ARG A 250 -5.50 -5.61 4.68
C ARG A 250 -5.95 -6.13 3.32
N LEU A 251 -5.04 -6.18 2.35
CA LEU A 251 -5.38 -6.62 0.99
C LEU A 251 -5.79 -8.09 1.00
N ARG A 252 -5.04 -8.97 1.68
CA ARG A 252 -5.44 -10.38 1.86
C ARG A 252 -6.79 -10.53 2.55
N SER A 253 -7.07 -9.70 3.56
CA SER A 253 -8.35 -9.75 4.28
C SER A 253 -9.51 -9.26 3.39
N CYS A 254 -9.24 -8.30 2.51
CA CYS A 254 -10.17 -7.86 1.46
C CYS A 254 -10.45 -9.01 0.50
N LEU A 255 -9.45 -9.63 -0.12
CA LEU A 255 -9.64 -10.76 -1.05
C LEU A 255 -10.46 -11.89 -0.40
N LYS A 256 -10.12 -12.27 0.84
CA LYS A 256 -10.88 -13.28 1.61
C LYS A 256 -12.33 -12.90 1.91
N LEU A 257 -12.61 -11.60 2.06
CA LEU A 257 -13.97 -11.10 2.30
C LEU A 257 -14.83 -11.22 1.03
N PHE A 258 -14.25 -10.96 -0.14
CA PHE A 258 -14.94 -11.00 -1.42
C PHE A 258 -14.99 -12.40 -2.05
N ARG A 259 -14.14 -13.35 -1.63
CA ARG A 259 -13.97 -14.71 -2.20
C ARG A 259 -15.25 -15.50 -2.49
N LYS A 260 -16.34 -15.30 -1.72
CA LYS A 260 -17.62 -16.00 -1.97
C LYS A 260 -18.47 -15.39 -3.09
N SER A 261 -18.11 -14.19 -3.52
CA SER A 261 -18.85 -13.38 -4.48
C SER A 261 -18.02 -12.97 -5.68
N HIS A 262 -16.69 -12.94 -5.53
CA HIS A 262 -15.74 -12.58 -6.58
C HIS A 262 -14.64 -13.62 -6.55
N HIS A 263 -14.42 -14.28 -7.68
CA HIS A 263 -13.50 -15.41 -7.80
C HIS A 263 -12.90 -15.44 -9.20
N GLY A 264 -11.79 -16.17 -9.35
CA GLY A 264 -11.05 -16.25 -10.60
C GLY A 264 -9.60 -16.64 -10.34
N PRO A 265 -8.91 -17.17 -11.36
CA PRO A 265 -7.52 -17.62 -11.22
C PRO A 265 -6.59 -16.47 -10.81
N GLU A 266 -6.79 -15.28 -11.37
CA GLU A 266 -5.96 -14.10 -11.09
C GLU A 266 -6.10 -13.59 -9.65
N LEU A 267 -7.32 -13.56 -9.10
CA LEU A 267 -7.55 -13.22 -7.68
C LEU A 267 -6.89 -14.25 -6.74
N GLN A 268 -6.93 -15.53 -7.10
CA GLN A 268 -6.31 -16.59 -6.31
C GLN A 268 -4.78 -16.53 -6.37
N ALA A 269 -4.21 -16.22 -7.54
CA ALA A 269 -2.78 -15.97 -7.72
C ALA A 269 -2.32 -14.77 -6.88
N LEU A 270 -3.05 -13.64 -6.93
CA LEU A 270 -2.76 -12.47 -6.11
C LEU A 270 -2.79 -12.81 -4.60
N GLU A 271 -3.79 -13.57 -4.14
CA GLU A 271 -3.84 -14.00 -2.72
C GLU A 271 -2.62 -14.84 -2.33
N ASN A 272 -2.15 -15.71 -3.24
CA ASN A 272 -0.97 -16.55 -3.02
C ASN A 272 0.32 -15.73 -2.97
N GLU A 273 0.53 -14.82 -3.92
CA GLU A 273 1.69 -13.92 -3.95
C GLU A 273 1.74 -13.04 -2.68
N LEU A 274 0.59 -12.51 -2.25
CA LEU A 274 0.47 -11.76 -0.99
C LEU A 274 0.75 -12.61 0.24
N ARG A 275 0.43 -13.92 0.20
CA ARG A 275 0.75 -14.85 1.30
C ARG A 275 2.27 -15.03 1.40
N THR A 276 2.97 -15.18 0.28
CA THR A 276 4.44 -15.25 0.23
C THR A 276 5.06 -13.97 0.79
N LEU A 277 4.61 -12.80 0.31
CA LEU A 277 5.07 -11.49 0.83
C LEU A 277 4.82 -11.36 2.34
N ALA A 278 3.63 -11.75 2.81
CA ALA A 278 3.30 -11.70 4.22
C ALA A 278 4.18 -12.62 5.09
N GLY A 279 4.69 -13.73 4.53
CA GLY A 279 5.64 -14.62 5.20
C GLY A 279 6.96 -13.90 5.50
N GLY A 280 7.60 -13.34 4.46
CA GLY A 280 8.86 -12.59 4.61
C GLY A 280 8.73 -11.40 5.56
N LEU A 281 7.63 -10.65 5.48
CA LEU A 281 7.35 -9.52 6.37
C LEU A 281 7.11 -9.92 7.83
N THR A 282 6.59 -11.13 8.07
CA THR A 282 6.32 -11.61 9.43
C THR A 282 7.64 -11.89 10.14
N ASP A 283 8.61 -12.49 9.46
CA ASP A 283 9.88 -12.86 10.07
C ASP A 283 10.69 -11.62 10.53
N ALA A 284 10.86 -10.63 9.64
CA ALA A 284 11.50 -9.36 10.00
C ALA A 284 10.78 -8.63 11.15
N ARG A 285 9.44 -8.57 11.09
CA ARG A 285 8.63 -7.86 12.09
C ARG A 285 8.69 -8.53 13.46
N GLU A 286 8.75 -9.85 13.53
CA GLU A 286 8.78 -10.56 14.81
C GLU A 286 10.09 -10.29 15.56
N TRP A 287 11.21 -10.20 14.84
CA TRP A 287 12.48 -9.75 15.44
C TRP A 287 12.45 -8.29 15.88
N ASP A 288 11.86 -7.39 15.09
CA ASP A 288 11.66 -5.99 15.50
C ASP A 288 10.84 -5.87 16.78
N VAL A 289 9.74 -6.63 16.87
CA VAL A 289 8.85 -6.65 18.04
C VAL A 289 9.55 -7.23 19.25
N PHE A 290 10.31 -8.32 19.07
CA PHE A 290 11.08 -8.91 20.15
C PHE A 290 12.13 -7.93 20.68
N LEU A 291 12.98 -7.38 19.82
CA LEU A 291 14.08 -6.50 20.23
C LEU A 291 13.59 -5.16 20.81
N GLY A 292 12.53 -4.58 20.24
CA GLY A 292 11.96 -3.31 20.70
C GLY A 292 10.94 -3.40 21.84
N GLY A 293 10.45 -4.61 22.15
CA GLY A 293 9.50 -4.87 23.24
C GLY A 293 10.15 -5.64 24.38
N LEU A 294 9.86 -6.94 24.49
CA LEU A 294 10.37 -7.83 25.54
C LEU A 294 11.90 -7.74 25.70
N GLY A 295 12.61 -7.63 24.59
CA GLY A 295 14.07 -7.47 24.54
C GLY A 295 14.56 -6.22 25.27
N ALA A 296 13.90 -5.09 25.03
CA ALA A 296 14.20 -3.82 25.67
C ALA A 296 13.81 -3.83 27.15
N ASP A 297 12.61 -4.32 27.48
CA ASP A 297 12.10 -4.40 28.85
C ASP A 297 13.02 -5.24 29.75
N LEU A 298 13.43 -6.42 29.28
CA LEU A 298 14.36 -7.28 30.01
C LEU A 298 15.75 -6.65 30.14
N SER A 299 16.24 -5.93 29.13
CA SER A 299 17.52 -5.23 29.21
C SER A 299 17.52 -4.17 30.31
N ALA A 300 16.39 -3.47 30.50
CA ALA A 300 16.23 -2.52 31.58
C ALA A 300 16.24 -3.22 32.95
N ALA A 301 15.68 -4.42 33.06
CA ALA A 301 15.59 -5.17 34.31
C ALA A 301 16.92 -5.87 34.71
N VAL A 302 17.64 -6.46 33.76
CA VAL A 302 18.85 -7.28 34.03
C VAL A 302 20.16 -6.53 33.84
N GLY A 303 20.12 -5.31 33.29
CA GLY A 303 21.30 -4.51 32.99
C GLY A 303 22.24 -5.19 31.98
N LYS A 304 23.54 -5.19 32.29
CA LYS A 304 24.61 -5.67 31.38
C LYS A 304 24.91 -7.17 31.50
N GLU A 305 23.93 -7.98 31.90
CA GLU A 305 24.08 -9.43 32.03
C GLU A 305 24.61 -10.06 30.72
N ARG A 306 25.79 -10.68 30.79
CA ARG A 306 26.54 -11.14 29.60
C ARG A 306 25.76 -12.18 28.79
N ARG A 307 25.00 -13.06 29.46
CA ARG A 307 24.20 -14.09 28.79
C ARG A 307 23.05 -13.48 28.01
N TRP A 308 22.40 -12.46 28.57
CA TRP A 308 21.34 -11.71 27.89
C TRP A 308 21.87 -10.93 26.69
N LEU A 309 23.00 -10.23 26.84
CA LEU A 309 23.64 -9.53 25.73
C LEU A 309 24.03 -10.47 24.58
N ARG A 310 24.41 -11.73 24.87
CA ARG A 310 24.65 -12.76 23.84
C ARG A 310 23.38 -13.11 23.07
N LEU A 311 22.23 -13.24 23.76
CA LEU A 311 20.94 -13.48 23.13
C LEU A 311 20.55 -12.32 22.21
N LEU A 312 20.65 -11.07 22.68
CA LEU A 312 20.35 -9.89 21.86
C LEU A 312 21.21 -9.81 20.59
N ARG A 313 22.50 -10.16 20.68
CA ARG A 313 23.37 -10.26 19.49
C ARG A 313 22.92 -11.35 18.52
N ALA A 314 22.47 -12.50 19.02
CA ALA A 314 21.93 -13.56 18.17
C ALA A 314 20.64 -13.14 17.48
N ALA A 315 19.71 -12.53 18.22
CA ALA A 315 18.47 -11.96 17.68
C ALA A 315 18.75 -10.85 16.64
N GLY A 316 19.76 -10.00 16.88
CA GLY A 316 20.19 -8.97 15.94
C GLY A 316 20.71 -9.52 14.62
N ARG A 317 21.44 -10.64 14.64
CA ARG A 317 21.86 -11.34 13.40
C ARG A 317 20.67 -11.91 12.64
N ARG A 318 19.76 -12.61 13.33
CA ARG A 318 18.52 -13.13 12.72
C ARG A 318 17.66 -12.03 12.12
N ARG A 319 17.57 -10.88 12.80
CA ARG A 319 16.91 -9.70 12.26
C ARG A 319 17.57 -9.25 10.96
N GLN A 320 18.89 -9.11 10.92
CA GLN A 320 19.59 -8.70 9.71
C GLN A 320 19.34 -9.68 8.55
N GLU A 321 19.48 -10.99 8.80
CA GLU A 321 19.17 -12.04 7.82
C GLU A 321 17.74 -11.93 7.26
N ALA A 322 16.76 -11.67 8.13
CA ALA A 322 15.36 -11.50 7.74
C ALA A 322 15.16 -10.23 6.89
N TYR A 323 15.86 -9.14 7.19
CA TYR A 323 15.81 -7.91 6.39
C TYR A 323 16.51 -8.09 5.04
N ASP A 324 17.63 -8.81 4.97
CA ASP A 324 18.32 -9.11 3.71
C ASP A 324 17.44 -9.97 2.80
N SER A 325 16.79 -10.99 3.36
CA SER A 325 15.81 -11.81 2.63
C SER A 325 14.60 -11.00 2.16
N LEU A 326 14.09 -10.09 3.00
CA LEU A 326 12.98 -9.21 2.63
C LEU A 326 13.38 -8.24 1.51
N ALA A 327 14.59 -7.66 1.56
CA ALA A 327 15.09 -6.79 0.51
C ALA A 327 15.16 -7.53 -0.84
N ALA A 328 15.74 -8.73 -0.86
CA ALA A 328 15.79 -9.57 -2.07
C ALA A 328 14.38 -9.91 -2.60
N MET A 329 13.41 -10.14 -1.72
CA MET A 329 12.03 -10.40 -2.10
C MET A 329 11.36 -9.16 -2.75
N LEU A 330 11.59 -7.98 -2.20
CA LEU A 330 11.02 -6.72 -2.68
C LEU A 330 11.66 -6.22 -3.99
N GLU A 331 12.95 -6.47 -4.18
CA GLU A 331 13.68 -6.15 -5.41
C GLU A 331 13.46 -7.19 -6.52
N GLY A 332 13.10 -8.42 -6.12
CA GLY A 332 12.93 -9.56 -7.02
C GLY A 332 11.67 -9.52 -7.90
N PRO A 333 11.60 -10.44 -8.89
CA PRO A 333 10.47 -10.53 -9.81
C PRO A 333 9.13 -10.83 -9.12
N GLY A 334 9.14 -11.57 -8.00
CA GLY A 334 7.91 -11.91 -7.28
C GLY A 334 7.10 -10.69 -6.84
N PHE A 335 7.76 -9.66 -6.28
CA PHE A 335 7.07 -8.43 -5.87
C PHE A 335 6.60 -7.62 -7.09
N ARG A 336 7.39 -7.58 -8.17
CA ARG A 336 6.96 -6.91 -9.42
C ARG A 336 5.73 -7.56 -10.03
N CYS A 337 5.72 -8.90 -10.14
CA CYS A 337 4.59 -9.65 -10.66
C CYS A 337 3.33 -9.42 -9.82
N LEU A 338 3.47 -9.41 -8.48
CA LEU A 338 2.37 -9.09 -7.56
C LEU A 338 1.77 -7.71 -7.87
N VAL A 339 2.61 -6.69 -8.03
CA VAL A 339 2.15 -5.32 -8.33
C VAL A 339 1.43 -5.27 -9.69
N TRP A 340 2.03 -5.82 -10.74
CA TRP A 340 1.41 -5.81 -12.08
C TRP A 340 0.11 -6.60 -12.14
N ARG A 341 0.02 -7.74 -11.46
CA ARG A 341 -1.22 -8.50 -11.33
C ARG A 341 -2.29 -7.70 -10.60
N ALA A 342 -1.92 -7.04 -9.50
CA ALA A 342 -2.85 -6.18 -8.77
C ALA A 342 -3.33 -4.99 -9.62
N LEU A 343 -2.46 -4.36 -10.42
CA LEU A 343 -2.85 -3.32 -11.38
C LEU A 343 -3.84 -3.84 -12.42
N ARG A 344 -3.56 -4.99 -13.04
CA ARG A 344 -4.44 -5.62 -14.03
C ARG A 344 -5.81 -5.92 -13.46
N LEU A 345 -5.85 -6.54 -12.29
CA LEU A 345 -7.10 -6.83 -11.57
C LEU A 345 -7.87 -5.54 -11.27
N ALA A 346 -7.21 -4.53 -10.69
CA ALA A 346 -7.88 -3.28 -10.36
C ALA A 346 -8.44 -2.55 -11.60
N ALA A 347 -7.73 -2.60 -12.72
CA ALA A 347 -8.10 -1.90 -13.95
C ALA A 347 -9.15 -2.64 -14.78
N LEU A 348 -8.93 -3.93 -15.05
CA LEU A 348 -9.71 -4.72 -16.01
C LEU A 348 -10.83 -5.52 -15.34
N ARG A 349 -10.78 -5.67 -14.01
CA ARG A 349 -11.76 -6.45 -13.24
C ARG A 349 -11.94 -7.88 -13.77
N ASP A 350 -10.81 -8.50 -14.13
CA ASP A 350 -10.74 -9.85 -14.71
C ASP A 350 -11.03 -10.93 -13.65
N TRP A 351 -12.27 -10.93 -13.17
CA TRP A 351 -12.81 -11.86 -12.20
C TRP A 351 -14.30 -12.14 -12.47
N GLU A 352 -14.74 -13.31 -12.04
CA GLU A 352 -16.13 -13.70 -12.04
C GLU A 352 -16.82 -13.20 -10.78
N ALA A 353 -17.85 -12.37 -10.96
CA ALA A 353 -18.70 -11.88 -9.89
C ALA A 353 -20.04 -12.64 -9.87
N ALA A 354 -20.49 -13.05 -8.69
CA ALA A 354 -21.81 -13.63 -8.50
C ALA A 354 -22.90 -12.62 -8.92
N PRO A 355 -24.01 -13.07 -9.55
CA PRO A 355 -25.06 -12.17 -10.04
C PRO A 355 -25.59 -11.21 -8.97
N GLU A 356 -25.73 -11.68 -7.74
CA GLU A 356 -26.24 -10.91 -6.59
C GLU A 356 -25.23 -9.91 -6.02
N ALA A 357 -23.98 -9.91 -6.52
CA ALA A 357 -22.92 -9.02 -6.07
C ALA A 357 -22.53 -7.97 -7.14
N ARG A 358 -22.50 -8.33 -8.42
CA ARG A 358 -21.96 -7.50 -9.51
C ARG A 358 -22.53 -6.07 -9.53
N ASN A 359 -23.85 -5.92 -9.37
CA ASN A 359 -24.53 -4.62 -9.42
C ASN A 359 -25.29 -4.29 -8.12
N ALA A 360 -25.01 -5.00 -7.03
CA ALA A 360 -25.67 -4.72 -5.76
C ALA A 360 -25.24 -3.34 -5.23
N PRO A 361 -26.15 -2.56 -4.63
CA PRO A 361 -25.77 -1.37 -3.88
C PRO A 361 -24.77 -1.73 -2.78
N LEU A 362 -23.60 -1.09 -2.79
CA LEU A 362 -22.47 -1.46 -1.93
C LEU A 362 -22.80 -1.38 -0.44
N ARG A 363 -23.51 -0.34 0.00
CA ARG A 363 -23.82 -0.09 1.42
C ARG A 363 -24.65 -1.23 2.06
N PRO A 364 -25.84 -1.61 1.53
CA PRO A 364 -26.58 -2.77 2.03
C PRO A 364 -25.78 -4.07 1.98
N TRP A 365 -25.04 -4.30 0.89
CA TRP A 365 -24.21 -5.50 0.75
C TRP A 365 -23.12 -5.56 1.84
N ALA A 366 -22.42 -4.45 2.08
CA ALA A 366 -21.40 -4.33 3.12
C ALA A 366 -22.00 -4.51 4.52
N ALA A 367 -23.18 -3.93 4.79
CA ALA A 367 -23.88 -4.08 6.06
C ALA A 367 -24.19 -5.56 6.36
N GLN A 368 -24.66 -6.32 5.36
CA GLN A 368 -24.90 -7.77 5.52
C GLN A 368 -23.61 -8.55 5.83
N LYS A 369 -22.50 -8.26 5.13
CA LYS A 369 -21.20 -8.92 5.38
C LYS A 369 -20.68 -8.61 6.79
N LEU A 370 -20.75 -7.34 7.21
CA LEU A 370 -20.32 -6.89 8.54
C LEU A 370 -21.18 -7.52 9.64
N GLN A 371 -22.50 -7.56 9.45
CA GLN A 371 -23.43 -8.15 10.41
C GLN A 371 -23.20 -9.65 10.58
N LYS A 372 -22.94 -10.38 9.49
CA LYS A 372 -22.59 -11.81 9.56
C LYS A 372 -21.33 -12.04 10.41
N ARG A 373 -20.27 -11.25 10.21
CA ARG A 373 -19.04 -11.34 11.00
C ARG A 373 -19.26 -10.97 12.47
N ARG A 374 -20.03 -9.91 12.74
CA ARG A 374 -20.37 -9.51 14.11
C ARG A 374 -21.19 -10.58 14.85
N ARG A 375 -22.15 -11.23 14.17
CA ARG A 375 -22.91 -12.35 14.73
C ARG A 375 -22.00 -13.53 15.06
N ARG A 376 -21.06 -13.88 14.17
CA ARG A 376 -20.07 -14.94 14.44
C ARG A 376 -19.20 -14.62 15.66
N LEU A 377 -18.64 -13.41 15.71
CA LEU A 377 -17.84 -12.96 16.85
C LEU A 377 -18.64 -12.99 18.16
N LYS A 378 -19.90 -12.54 18.15
CA LYS A 378 -20.80 -12.61 19.31
C LYS A 378 -21.13 -14.04 19.75
N LYS A 379 -21.27 -14.96 18.79
CA LYS A 379 -21.49 -16.38 19.08
C LYS A 379 -20.27 -16.98 19.77
N ASP A 380 -19.09 -16.78 19.20
CA ASP A 380 -17.84 -17.38 19.67
C ASP A 380 -17.39 -16.77 21.02
N ALA A 381 -17.82 -15.54 21.33
CA ALA A 381 -17.54 -14.88 22.60
C ALA A 381 -18.58 -15.15 23.72
N ARG A 382 -19.59 -16.00 23.52
CA ARG A 382 -20.62 -16.26 24.55
C ARG A 382 -20.02 -16.82 25.84
N SER A 383 -19.05 -17.71 25.72
CA SER A 383 -18.37 -18.38 26.83
C SER A 383 -16.93 -17.88 26.97
N ILE A 384 -16.69 -16.58 26.73
CA ILE A 384 -15.34 -16.00 26.80
C ILE A 384 -14.72 -16.10 28.20
N GLU A 385 -15.55 -16.14 29.25
CA GLU A 385 -15.11 -16.25 30.65
C GLU A 385 -14.41 -17.59 30.91
N ASP A 386 -14.98 -18.68 30.39
CA ASP A 386 -14.47 -20.05 30.56
C ASP A 386 -13.69 -20.56 29.34
N ALA A 387 -13.38 -19.69 28.37
CA ALA A 387 -12.77 -20.09 27.11
C ALA A 387 -11.35 -20.64 27.30
N SER A 388 -11.02 -21.76 26.64
CA SER A 388 -9.64 -22.25 26.53
C SER A 388 -8.77 -21.26 25.74
N ASP A 389 -7.44 -21.38 25.86
CA ASP A 389 -6.50 -20.54 25.09
C ASP A 389 -6.70 -20.71 23.58
N ALA A 390 -7.01 -21.93 23.12
CA ALA A 390 -7.37 -22.21 21.74
C ALA A 390 -8.66 -21.47 21.31
N ALA A 391 -9.69 -21.45 22.16
CA ALA A 391 -10.93 -20.71 21.88
C ALA A 391 -10.71 -19.20 21.86
N LEU A 392 -9.86 -18.67 22.74
CA LEU A 392 -9.45 -17.25 22.72
C LEU A 392 -8.65 -16.90 21.46
N HIS A 393 -7.81 -17.81 20.97
CA HIS A 393 -7.11 -17.65 19.69
C HIS A 393 -8.09 -17.55 18.52
N GLU A 394 -9.07 -18.46 18.41
CA GLU A 394 -10.11 -18.39 17.37
C GLU A 394 -10.93 -17.10 17.48
N LEU A 395 -11.28 -16.69 18.70
CA LEU A 395 -11.99 -15.42 18.92
C LEU A 395 -11.17 -14.21 18.43
N ARG A 396 -9.86 -14.23 18.65
CA ARG A 396 -8.93 -13.20 18.12
C ARG A 396 -8.93 -13.18 16.60
N LEU A 397 -8.95 -14.34 15.94
CA LEU A 397 -9.02 -14.42 14.48
C LEU A 397 -10.33 -13.82 13.96
N GLU A 398 -11.46 -14.11 14.60
CA GLU A 398 -12.75 -13.52 14.24
C GLU A 398 -12.80 -12.01 14.50
N ALA A 399 -12.22 -11.53 15.60
CA ALA A 399 -12.11 -10.10 15.90
C ALA A 399 -11.27 -9.37 14.84
N LYS A 400 -10.14 -9.95 14.42
CA LYS A 400 -9.31 -9.44 13.32
C LYS A 400 -10.08 -9.36 12.01
N LYS A 401 -10.81 -10.44 11.65
CA LYS A 401 -11.63 -10.48 10.43
C LYS A 401 -12.71 -9.40 10.44
N LEU A 402 -13.40 -9.19 11.56
CA LEU A 402 -14.38 -8.12 11.70
C LEU A 402 -13.72 -6.74 11.61
N ARG A 403 -12.53 -6.56 12.21
CA ARG A 403 -11.83 -5.27 12.17
C ARG A 403 -11.43 -4.90 10.76
N TYR A 404 -10.81 -5.80 10.01
CA TYR A 404 -10.41 -5.51 8.62
C TYR A 404 -11.61 -5.23 7.72
N ALA A 405 -12.70 -5.98 7.85
CA ALA A 405 -13.94 -5.68 7.13
C ALA A 405 -14.53 -4.31 7.54
N SER A 406 -14.47 -3.97 8.83
CA SER A 406 -14.97 -2.68 9.33
C SER A 406 -14.09 -1.52 8.88
N GLU A 407 -12.76 -1.68 8.85
CA GLU A 407 -11.82 -0.67 8.34
C GLU A 407 -12.04 -0.41 6.85
N LEU A 408 -12.26 -1.48 6.08
CA LEU A 408 -12.53 -1.41 4.65
C LEU A 408 -13.81 -0.61 4.35
N PHE A 409 -14.92 -0.91 5.05
CA PHE A 409 -16.20 -0.28 4.73
C PHE A 409 -16.55 0.95 5.59
N ALA A 410 -15.77 1.29 6.60
CA ALA A 410 -16.00 2.49 7.41
C ALA A 410 -16.14 3.79 6.60
N PRO A 411 -15.42 4.00 5.48
CA PRO A 411 -15.63 5.17 4.62
C PRO A 411 -17.06 5.33 4.11
N LEU A 412 -17.82 4.24 3.99
CA LEU A 412 -19.23 4.29 3.59
C LEU A 412 -20.15 4.88 4.67
N TRP A 413 -19.72 4.96 5.93
CA TRP A 413 -20.47 5.54 7.05
C TRP A 413 -19.61 6.59 7.78
N PRO A 414 -19.41 7.78 7.17
CA PRO A 414 -18.58 8.81 7.76
C PRO A 414 -19.17 9.25 9.11
N GLY A 415 -18.29 9.52 10.08
CA GLY A 415 -18.69 10.07 11.37
C GLY A 415 -18.10 9.37 12.59
N ARG A 416 -18.58 9.77 13.78
CA ARG A 416 -18.02 9.34 15.07
C ARG A 416 -18.39 7.89 15.43
N THR A 417 -19.49 7.34 14.90
CA THR A 417 -19.96 5.98 15.23
C THR A 417 -18.99 4.92 14.73
N ALA A 418 -18.57 4.99 13.45
CA ALA A 418 -17.58 4.07 12.88
C ALA A 418 -16.23 4.16 13.62
N LYS A 419 -15.74 5.39 13.88
CA LYS A 419 -14.49 5.61 14.64
C LYS A 419 -14.55 5.00 16.04
N ARG A 420 -15.66 5.18 16.77
CA ARG A 420 -15.86 4.59 18.11
C ARG A 420 -15.92 3.07 18.06
N PHE A 421 -16.62 2.50 17.07
CA PHE A 421 -16.71 1.05 16.87
C PHE A 421 -15.32 0.44 16.63
N LEU A 422 -14.56 1.00 15.68
CA LEU A 422 -13.20 0.56 15.37
C LEU A 422 -12.27 0.68 16.57
N LYS A 423 -12.33 1.78 17.33
CA LYS A 423 -11.52 1.96 18.56
C LYS A 423 -11.79 0.85 19.59
N ARG A 424 -13.05 0.48 19.81
CA ARG A 424 -13.41 -0.60 20.76
C ARG A 424 -12.99 -1.97 20.24
N LEU A 425 -13.13 -2.21 18.95
CA LEU A 425 -12.71 -3.45 18.32
C LEU A 425 -11.17 -3.61 18.33
N SER A 426 -10.43 -2.52 18.15
CA SER A 426 -8.96 -2.50 18.32
C SER A 426 -8.57 -2.86 19.74
N ALA A 427 -9.18 -2.25 20.75
CA ALA A 427 -8.90 -2.55 22.16
C ALA A 427 -9.21 -4.03 22.51
N LEU A 428 -10.28 -4.60 21.95
CA LEU A 428 -10.57 -6.03 22.09
C LEU A 428 -9.47 -6.88 21.44
N GLN A 429 -9.06 -6.55 20.22
CA GLN A 429 -8.01 -7.28 19.51
C GLN A 429 -6.64 -7.19 20.22
N GLU A 430 -6.29 -6.03 20.76
CA GLU A 430 -5.06 -5.81 21.53
C GLU A 430 -5.06 -6.67 22.80
N ALA A 431 -6.16 -6.65 23.56
CA ALA A 431 -6.30 -7.49 24.75
C ALA A 431 -6.21 -8.99 24.41
N LEU A 432 -6.88 -9.44 23.35
CA LEU A 432 -6.75 -10.81 22.85
C LEU A 432 -5.36 -11.15 22.29
N GLY A 433 -4.57 -10.13 21.94
CA GLY A 433 -3.25 -10.27 21.33
C GLY A 433 -2.13 -10.59 22.33
N LEU A 434 -2.24 -10.16 23.59
CA LEU A 434 -1.17 -10.26 24.60
C LEU A 434 -0.63 -11.68 24.77
N SER A 435 -1.50 -12.69 24.86
CA SER A 435 -1.08 -14.10 25.00
C SER A 435 -0.33 -14.61 23.77
N ASN A 436 -0.76 -14.20 22.57
CA ASN A 436 -0.07 -14.61 21.35
C ASN A 436 1.30 -13.95 21.21
N ASP A 437 1.46 -12.71 21.65
CA ASP A 437 2.74 -12.02 21.57
C ASP A 437 3.76 -12.70 22.51
N ALA A 438 3.30 -13.19 23.67
CA ALA A 438 4.10 -14.04 24.54
C ALA A 438 4.48 -15.39 23.88
N VAL A 439 3.53 -16.10 23.25
CA VAL A 439 3.81 -17.36 22.54
C VAL A 439 4.81 -17.15 21.39
N VAL A 440 4.60 -16.13 20.55
CA VAL A 440 5.51 -15.81 19.44
C VAL A 440 6.90 -15.44 19.95
N ALA A 441 6.99 -14.65 21.02
CA ALA A 441 8.29 -14.33 21.62
C ALA A 441 9.02 -15.57 22.14
N ARG A 442 8.30 -16.52 22.76
CA ARG A 442 8.87 -17.79 23.22
C ARG A 442 9.41 -18.63 22.06
N GLU A 443 8.61 -18.83 21.02
CA GLU A 443 9.04 -19.57 19.82
C GLU A 443 10.28 -18.94 19.17
N ARG A 444 10.33 -17.60 19.09
CA ARG A 444 11.47 -16.87 18.53
C ARG A 444 12.73 -17.05 19.36
N VAL A 445 12.63 -16.93 20.68
CA VAL A 445 13.79 -17.09 21.55
C VAL A 445 14.26 -18.54 21.60
N ALA A 446 13.35 -19.51 21.56
CA ALA A 446 13.67 -20.93 21.44
C ALA A 446 14.42 -21.24 20.12
N SER A 447 14.09 -20.55 19.02
CA SER A 447 14.80 -20.69 17.74
C SER A 447 16.27 -20.25 17.77
N LEU A 448 16.70 -19.57 18.86
CA LEU A 448 18.09 -19.19 19.09
C LEU A 448 18.90 -20.24 19.87
N ALA A 449 18.29 -21.34 20.32
CA ALA A 449 18.98 -22.43 20.99
C ALA A 449 19.95 -23.19 20.05
N GLY A 450 20.89 -23.94 20.63
CA GLY A 450 21.82 -24.81 19.90
C GLY A 450 23.30 -24.42 20.06
N PRO A 451 24.23 -25.19 19.48
CA PRO A 451 25.66 -24.93 19.55
C PRO A 451 26.01 -23.55 18.98
N GLY A 452 26.69 -22.69 19.76
CA GLY A 452 27.00 -21.30 19.37
C GLY A 452 25.79 -20.34 19.40
N GLY A 453 24.62 -20.81 19.84
CA GLY A 453 23.38 -20.05 19.97
C GLY A 453 23.28 -19.22 21.26
N ALA A 454 22.06 -18.74 21.55
CA ALA A 454 21.75 -17.99 22.76
C ALA A 454 21.87 -18.90 24.00
N PRO A 455 22.37 -18.37 25.14
CA PRO A 455 22.47 -19.15 26.38
C PRO A 455 21.08 -19.59 26.89
N THR A 456 20.95 -20.86 27.29
CA THR A 456 19.69 -21.44 27.81
C THR A 456 19.09 -20.64 28.97
N TRP A 457 19.93 -20.07 29.84
CA TRP A 457 19.48 -19.18 30.90
C TRP A 457 18.74 -17.94 30.38
N ALA A 458 19.25 -17.32 29.32
CA ALA A 458 18.66 -16.12 28.73
C ALA A 458 17.35 -16.46 28.00
N ILE A 459 17.28 -17.67 27.40
CA ILE A 459 16.06 -18.22 26.80
C ILE A 459 14.99 -18.40 27.88
N GLY A 460 15.28 -19.14 28.94
CA GLY A 460 14.34 -19.39 30.03
C GLY A 460 13.87 -18.10 30.72
N LEU A 461 14.76 -17.11 30.88
CA LEU A 461 14.39 -15.80 31.40
C LEU A 461 13.36 -15.09 30.51
N ALA A 462 13.59 -15.05 29.20
CA ALA A 462 12.67 -14.44 28.25
C ALA A 462 11.31 -15.15 28.25
N GLU A 463 11.32 -16.48 28.29
CA GLU A 463 10.08 -17.27 28.36
C GLU A 463 9.29 -17.00 29.64
N GLY A 464 9.97 -16.99 30.80
CA GLY A 464 9.34 -16.69 32.09
C GLY A 464 8.73 -15.29 32.13
N TRP A 465 9.45 -14.29 31.61
CA TRP A 465 8.95 -12.91 31.55
C TRP A 465 7.75 -12.77 30.61
N ALA A 466 7.77 -13.43 29.45
CA ALA A 466 6.65 -13.45 28.52
C ALA A 466 5.39 -14.08 29.16
N LEU A 467 5.55 -15.18 29.91
CA LEU A 467 4.45 -15.82 30.64
C LEU A 467 3.88 -14.91 31.73
N ALA A 468 4.73 -14.23 32.50
CA ALA A 468 4.30 -13.28 33.52
C ALA A 468 3.49 -12.11 32.91
N ALA A 469 3.96 -11.55 31.80
CA ALA A 469 3.28 -10.45 31.10
C ALA A 469 1.89 -10.84 30.55
N ALA A 470 1.64 -12.13 30.32
CA ALA A 470 0.38 -12.63 29.79
C ALA A 470 -0.70 -12.90 30.87
N GLN A 471 -0.37 -12.85 32.16
CA GLN A 471 -1.31 -13.21 33.25
C GLN A 471 -2.59 -12.35 33.27
N ASP A 472 -2.46 -11.05 32.95
CA ASP A 472 -3.56 -10.08 32.94
C ASP A 472 -4.46 -10.15 31.69
N MET A 473 -4.15 -11.02 30.73
CA MET A 473 -4.79 -11.03 29.41
C MET A 473 -6.30 -11.32 29.51
N ARG A 474 -6.70 -12.31 30.31
CA ARG A 474 -8.10 -12.74 30.42
C ARG A 474 -9.00 -11.65 31.03
N PRO A 475 -8.71 -11.06 32.20
CA PRO A 475 -9.50 -9.95 32.74
C PRO A 475 -9.61 -8.76 31.77
N ARG A 476 -8.52 -8.43 31.06
CA ARG A 476 -8.52 -7.35 30.07
C ARG A 476 -9.40 -7.67 28.87
N ALA A 477 -9.32 -8.90 28.34
CA ALA A 477 -10.15 -9.37 27.23
C ALA A 477 -11.65 -9.35 27.58
N LEU A 478 -12.02 -9.78 28.79
CA LEU A 478 -13.40 -9.72 29.27
C LEU A 478 -13.91 -8.28 29.37
N LYS A 479 -13.11 -7.39 29.94
CA LYS A 479 -13.45 -5.97 30.07
C LYS A 479 -13.64 -5.30 28.71
N THR A 480 -12.76 -5.55 27.75
CA THR A 480 -12.85 -4.98 26.39
C THR A 480 -14.00 -5.59 25.61
N TRP A 481 -14.25 -6.90 25.76
CA TRP A 481 -15.40 -7.60 25.20
C TRP A 481 -16.72 -6.99 25.66
N ARG A 482 -16.95 -6.86 26.98
CA ARG A 482 -18.18 -6.28 27.54
C ARG A 482 -18.43 -4.86 27.01
N ARG A 483 -17.36 -4.07 26.84
CA ARG A 483 -17.43 -2.71 26.28
C ARG A 483 -17.77 -2.71 24.79
N PHE A 484 -17.28 -3.68 24.02
CA PHE A 484 -17.56 -3.83 22.60
C PHE A 484 -18.97 -4.39 22.34
N ALA A 485 -19.39 -5.42 23.08
CA ALA A 485 -20.66 -6.12 22.87
C ALA A 485 -21.90 -5.24 23.01
N ARG A 486 -21.82 -4.21 23.87
CA ARG A 486 -22.84 -3.18 24.13
C ARG A 486 -22.93 -2.08 23.07
N ARG A 487 -22.04 -2.06 22.07
CA ARG A 487 -22.04 -1.01 21.04
C ARG A 487 -22.88 -1.41 19.85
N ASP A 488 -23.70 -0.47 19.40
CA ASP A 488 -24.41 -0.59 18.14
C ASP A 488 -23.43 -0.54 16.96
N PRO A 489 -23.70 -1.33 15.92
CA PRO A 489 -22.90 -1.30 14.71
C PRO A 489 -23.17 -0.01 13.95
N PHE A 490 -22.17 0.56 13.29
CA PHE A 490 -22.35 1.77 12.48
C PHE A 490 -23.18 1.54 11.20
N TRP A 491 -23.41 0.29 10.83
CA TRP A 491 -24.20 -0.14 9.67
C TRP A 491 -25.64 -0.55 10.02
N ALA A 492 -26.13 -0.21 11.21
CA ALA A 492 -27.44 -0.69 11.70
C ALA A 492 -28.62 -0.28 10.80
N GLY A 493 -28.59 0.94 10.24
CA GLY A 493 -29.67 1.48 9.41
C GLY A 493 -29.79 0.87 8.01
N ASP A 494 -28.74 0.17 7.54
CA ASP A 494 -28.69 -0.46 6.21
C ASP A 494 -28.94 -1.97 6.27
N LEU A 495 -29.32 -2.50 7.44
CA LEU A 495 -29.78 -3.88 7.56
C LEU A 495 -31.24 -3.97 7.11
N PRO A 496 -31.63 -5.06 6.42
CA PRO A 496 -33.04 -5.27 6.08
C PRO A 496 -33.89 -5.24 7.34
N SER A 497 -35.06 -4.59 7.26
CA SER A 497 -36.04 -4.59 8.34
C SER A 497 -36.36 -6.03 8.73
N LYS A 498 -36.59 -6.28 10.02
CA LYS A 498 -37.05 -7.60 10.49
C LYS A 498 -38.42 -7.98 9.91
N ASP A 499 -39.13 -7.03 9.32
CA ASP A 499 -40.48 -7.17 8.75
C ASP A 499 -40.50 -7.18 7.21
N ALA A 500 -39.35 -7.39 6.55
CA ALA A 500 -39.33 -7.63 5.10
C ALA A 500 -39.67 -9.11 4.84
N PRO A 501 -40.66 -9.42 3.96
CA PRO A 501 -41.16 -10.78 3.74
C PRO A 501 -40.10 -11.76 3.22
#